data_AF-A0A3S4UMY3-F1
#
_entry.id   AF-A0A3S4UMY3-F1
#
_cell.length_a   1.000
_cell.length_b   1.000
_cell.length_c   1.000
_cell.angle_alpha   90.00
_cell.angle_beta   90.00
_cell.angle_gamma   90.00
#
_symmetry.space_group_name_H-M   'P 1'
#
loop_
_entity.id
_entity.type
_entity.pdbx_description
1 polymer ?
#
loop_
_entity_poly.entity_id
_entity_poly.type
_entity_poly.pdbx_seq_one_letter_code
_entity_poly.pdbx_strand_id
1 'polypeptide(L)'
;MNEQLLQTLSTLITEQRNPRSMNIDQLSALEIVTLMNQEDRQVPLAIERVLPQIAQAVETIVTAFQQGGRLIYIGAGTSGRLGVLDASECPPTFGVSNEMVKGIIAGGEVAIRYPVEGAEDNQTAAIDDLCAIKFQLKMFWSALPPVGVRLMF
;
A
#
# COMPACT_ATOMS: atom_id res chain seq x y z
N MET A 1 -9.75 -22.55 -13.39
CA MET A 1 -9.95 -21.30 -12.62
C MET A 1 -11.12 -21.54 -11.67
N ASN A 2 -10.95 -21.35 -10.36
CA ASN A 2 -11.98 -21.69 -9.36
C ASN A 2 -13.18 -20.72 -9.49
N GLU A 3 -14.41 -21.21 -9.72
CA GLU A 3 -15.59 -20.36 -9.91
C GLU A 3 -15.85 -19.45 -8.70
N GLN A 4 -15.56 -19.94 -7.49
CA GLN A 4 -15.62 -19.13 -6.26
C GLN A 4 -14.66 -17.93 -6.29
N LEU A 5 -13.46 -18.10 -6.86
CA LEU A 5 -12.48 -17.01 -6.97
C LEU A 5 -12.98 -15.95 -7.95
N LEU A 6 -13.49 -16.35 -9.12
CA LEU A 6 -14.05 -15.43 -10.10
C LEU A 6 -15.25 -14.66 -9.53
N GLN A 7 -16.12 -15.34 -8.79
CA GLN A 7 -17.24 -14.71 -8.11
C GLN A 7 -16.76 -13.68 -7.08
N THR A 8 -15.74 -14.01 -6.30
CA THR A 8 -15.15 -13.09 -5.31
C THR A 8 -14.56 -11.86 -5.99
N LEU A 9 -13.72 -12.04 -7.02
CA LEU A 9 -13.09 -10.95 -7.75
C LEU A 9 -14.14 -10.01 -8.38
N SER A 10 -15.22 -10.55 -8.94
CA SER A 10 -16.29 -9.73 -9.53
C SER A 10 -16.97 -8.75 -8.55
N THR A 11 -16.89 -9.01 -7.23
CA THR A 11 -17.45 -8.12 -6.21
C THR A 11 -16.51 -7.00 -5.80
N LEU A 12 -15.22 -7.09 -6.15
CA LEU A 12 -14.21 -6.11 -5.78
C LEU A 12 -14.18 -4.97 -6.79
N ILE A 13 -14.32 -3.73 -6.30
CA ILE A 13 -14.32 -2.53 -7.15
C ILE A 13 -13.04 -2.44 -7.98
N THR A 14 -11.90 -2.86 -7.41
CA THR A 14 -10.58 -2.83 -8.07
C THR A 14 -10.47 -3.74 -9.28
N GLU A 15 -11.30 -4.79 -9.35
CA GLU A 15 -11.34 -5.75 -10.46
C GLU A 15 -12.47 -5.43 -11.46
N GLN A 16 -13.27 -4.39 -11.20
CA GLN A 16 -14.33 -3.96 -12.12
C GLN A 16 -13.76 -3.15 -13.28
N ARG A 17 -14.38 -3.29 -14.44
CA ARG A 17 -14.06 -2.48 -15.62
C ARG A 17 -14.61 -1.07 -15.42
N ASN A 18 -13.79 -0.05 -15.70
CA ASN A 18 -14.27 1.32 -15.76
C ASN A 18 -15.11 1.54 -17.05
N PRO A 19 -16.40 1.89 -16.96
CA PRO A 19 -17.25 2.10 -18.14
C PRO A 19 -16.75 3.21 -19.07
N ARG A 20 -15.98 4.18 -18.57
CA ARG A 20 -15.45 5.31 -19.34
C ARG A 20 -14.29 4.93 -20.25
N SER A 21 -13.64 3.80 -20.00
CA SER A 21 -12.44 3.34 -20.71
C SER A 21 -12.68 2.06 -21.51
N MET A 22 -13.93 1.74 -21.85
CA MET A 22 -14.28 0.48 -22.52
C MET A 22 -13.68 0.33 -23.92
N ASN A 23 -13.33 1.44 -24.56
CA ASN A 23 -12.70 1.54 -25.88
C ASN A 23 -11.33 2.26 -25.83
N ILE A 24 -10.64 2.22 -24.69
CA ILE A 24 -9.38 2.97 -24.47
C ILE A 24 -8.29 2.64 -25.48
N ASP A 25 -8.28 1.41 -26.01
CA ASP A 25 -7.36 0.91 -27.03
C ASP A 25 -7.57 1.52 -28.42
N GLN A 26 -8.69 2.22 -28.64
CA GLN A 26 -9.05 2.88 -29.89
C GLN A 26 -8.88 4.41 -29.84
N LEU A 27 -8.55 4.96 -28.67
CA LEU A 27 -8.41 6.39 -28.45
C LEU A 27 -7.03 6.89 -28.92
N SER A 28 -6.95 8.16 -29.30
CA SER A 28 -5.69 8.85 -29.52
C SER A 28 -4.91 9.02 -28.21
N ALA A 29 -3.60 9.27 -28.30
CA ALA A 29 -2.76 9.49 -27.13
C ALA A 29 -3.27 10.64 -26.23
N LEU A 30 -3.78 11.74 -26.82
CA LEU A 30 -4.33 12.87 -26.06
C LEU A 30 -5.60 12.48 -25.31
N GLU A 31 -6.48 11.69 -25.93
CA GLU A 31 -7.70 11.21 -25.30
C GLU A 31 -7.39 10.26 -24.14
N ILE A 32 -6.40 9.36 -24.30
CA ILE A 32 -5.96 8.45 -23.23
C ILE A 32 -5.47 9.24 -22.02
N VAL A 33 -4.53 10.17 -22.19
CA VAL A 33 -3.99 10.92 -21.05
C VAL A 33 -5.02 11.87 -20.44
N THR A 34 -5.97 12.37 -21.25
CA THR A 34 -7.10 13.17 -20.76
C THR A 34 -8.02 12.32 -19.89
N LEU A 35 -8.34 11.10 -20.31
CA LEU A 35 -9.14 10.15 -19.55
C LEU A 35 -8.44 9.81 -18.23
N MET A 36 -7.15 9.44 -18.27
CA MET A 36 -6.37 9.14 -17.06
C MET A 36 -6.38 10.32 -16.08
N ASN A 37 -6.14 11.55 -16.57
CA ASN A 37 -6.18 12.74 -15.71
C ASN A 37 -7.57 13.00 -15.11
N GLN A 38 -8.65 12.68 -15.82
CA GLN A 38 -10.00 12.81 -15.28
C GLN A 38 -10.24 11.81 -14.14
N GLU A 39 -9.70 10.60 -14.22
CA GLU A 39 -9.76 9.61 -13.13
C GLU A 39 -8.89 10.01 -11.95
N ASP A 40 -7.67 10.53 -12.19
CA ASP A 40 -6.76 10.99 -11.13
C ASP A 40 -7.38 12.10 -10.27
N ARG A 41 -8.21 12.98 -10.86
CA ARG A 41 -8.93 14.03 -10.12
C ARG A 41 -9.89 13.47 -9.07
N GLN A 42 -10.30 12.20 -9.18
CA GLN A 42 -11.17 11.57 -8.19
C GLN A 42 -10.40 11.15 -6.93
N VAL A 43 -9.07 10.96 -7.02
CA VAL A 43 -8.25 10.47 -5.91
C VAL A 43 -8.25 11.43 -4.71
N PRO A 44 -8.01 12.75 -4.87
CA PRO A 44 -8.11 13.68 -3.76
C PRO A 44 -9.50 13.70 -3.10
N LEU A 45 -10.58 13.59 -3.89
CA LEU A 45 -11.95 13.54 -3.37
C LEU A 45 -12.23 12.25 -2.59
N ALA A 46 -11.61 11.13 -2.98
CA ALA A 46 -11.70 9.89 -2.24
C ALA A 46 -10.94 9.98 -0.90
N ILE A 47 -9.76 10.60 -0.91
CA ILE A 47 -8.95 10.85 0.30
C ILE A 47 -9.70 11.78 1.27
N GLU A 48 -10.35 12.83 0.76
CA GLU A 48 -11.13 13.79 1.56
C GLU A 48 -12.16 13.08 2.46
N ARG A 49 -12.81 12.04 1.94
CA ARG A 49 -13.83 11.27 2.66
C ARG A 49 -13.28 10.44 3.82
N VAL A 50 -11.97 10.19 3.86
CA VAL A 50 -11.32 9.36 4.88
C VAL A 50 -10.33 10.14 5.75
N LEU A 51 -10.36 11.48 5.68
CA LEU A 51 -9.51 12.33 6.52
C LEU A 51 -9.66 12.06 8.03
N PRO A 52 -10.86 11.79 8.60
CA PRO A 52 -10.97 11.45 10.01
C PRO A 52 -10.18 10.19 10.40
N GLN A 53 -10.18 9.16 9.54
CA GLN A 53 -9.46 7.91 9.76
C GLN A 53 -7.95 8.10 9.60
N ILE A 54 -7.53 8.92 8.62
CA ILE A 54 -6.12 9.29 8.46
C ILE A 54 -5.63 10.05 9.70
N ALA A 55 -6.41 11.01 10.20
CA ALA A 55 -6.08 11.76 11.40
C ALA A 55 -5.92 10.83 12.62
N GLN A 56 -6.84 9.88 12.79
CA GLN A 56 -6.75 8.90 13.88
C GLN A 56 -5.48 8.04 13.78
N ALA A 57 -5.11 7.60 12.57
CA ALA A 57 -3.88 6.84 12.36
C ALA A 57 -2.64 7.68 12.70
N VAL A 58 -2.61 8.96 12.30
CA VAL A 58 -1.53 9.89 12.65
C VAL A 58 -1.39 10.04 14.17
N GLU A 59 -2.48 10.21 14.91
CA GLU A 59 -2.44 10.31 16.38
C GLU A 59 -1.88 9.04 17.04
N THR A 60 -2.28 7.86 16.55
CA THR A 60 -1.75 6.58 17.02
C THR A 60 -0.25 6.45 16.73
N ILE A 61 0.19 6.85 15.53
CA ILE A 61 1.60 6.83 15.13
C ILE A 61 2.43 7.77 15.99
N VAL A 62 1.95 9.00 16.22
CA VAL A 62 2.63 9.98 17.09
C VAL A 62 2.77 9.42 18.51
N THR A 63 1.73 8.81 19.04
CA THR A 63 1.77 8.15 20.36
C THR A 63 2.82 7.03 20.41
N ALA A 64 2.88 6.20 19.37
CA ALA A 64 3.89 5.15 19.27
C ALA A 64 5.32 5.73 19.23
N PHE A 65 5.57 6.77 18.43
CA PHE A 65 6.87 7.44 18.38
C PHE A 65 7.28 8.04 19.73
N GLN A 66 6.37 8.68 20.45
CA GLN A 66 6.64 9.22 21.79
C GLN A 66 7.03 8.14 22.81
N GLN A 67 6.60 6.89 22.58
CA GLN A 67 6.95 5.73 23.40
C GLN A 67 8.22 5.00 22.91
N GLY A 68 8.95 5.58 21.94
CA GLY A 68 10.13 4.97 21.32
C GLY A 68 9.80 3.85 20.32
N GLY A 69 8.55 3.80 19.83
CA GLY A 69 8.09 2.89 18.80
C GLY A 69 8.58 3.27 17.39
N ARG A 70 8.16 2.48 16.41
CA ARG A 70 8.49 2.62 14.99
C ARG A 70 7.22 2.54 14.14
N LEU A 71 7.25 3.14 12.95
CA LEU A 71 6.25 3.00 11.91
C LEU A 71 6.74 2.01 10.86
N ILE A 72 6.00 0.92 10.66
CA ILE A 72 6.38 -0.13 9.71
C ILE A 72 5.32 -0.21 8.61
N TYR A 73 5.73 0.04 7.37
CA TYR A 73 4.95 -0.28 6.17
C TYR A 73 5.26 -1.70 5.73
N ILE A 74 4.24 -2.47 5.38
CA ILE A 74 4.40 -3.80 4.79
C ILE A 74 3.45 -3.96 3.61
N GLY A 75 3.95 -4.51 2.50
CA GLY A 75 3.15 -4.77 1.31
C GLY A 75 3.90 -5.52 0.22
N ALA A 76 3.19 -5.93 -0.82
CA ALA A 76 3.76 -6.54 -2.02
C ALA A 76 3.65 -5.57 -3.22
N GLY A 77 4.41 -5.86 -4.28
CA GLY A 77 4.31 -5.14 -5.56
C GLY A 77 4.39 -3.61 -5.41
N THR A 78 3.47 -2.90 -6.06
CA THR A 78 3.41 -1.42 -6.03
C THR A 78 3.25 -0.88 -4.62
N SER A 79 2.38 -1.48 -3.80
CA SER A 79 2.14 -1.03 -2.43
C SER A 79 3.38 -1.14 -1.55
N GLY A 80 4.11 -2.26 -1.64
CA GLY A 80 5.38 -2.43 -0.93
C GLY A 80 6.41 -1.40 -1.36
N ARG A 81 6.50 -1.11 -2.66
CA ARG A 81 7.41 -0.08 -3.20
C ARG A 81 7.07 1.33 -2.71
N LEU A 82 5.79 1.67 -2.60
CA LEU A 82 5.36 2.96 -2.04
C LEU A 82 5.73 3.09 -0.56
N GLY A 83 5.60 2.01 0.23
CA GLY A 83 6.05 2.01 1.63
C GLY A 83 7.57 2.16 1.78
N VAL A 84 8.34 1.54 0.89
CA VAL A 84 9.81 1.72 0.84
C VAL A 84 10.18 3.15 0.44
N LEU A 85 9.48 3.73 -0.54
CA LEU A 85 9.67 5.10 -1.00
C LEU A 85 9.47 6.10 0.15
N ASP A 86 8.30 6.07 0.79
CA ASP A 86 7.95 6.99 1.89
C ASP A 86 8.93 6.88 3.07
N ALA A 87 9.26 5.65 3.49
CA ALA A 87 10.24 5.42 4.55
C ALA A 87 11.63 5.97 4.22
N SER A 88 12.06 5.88 2.96
CA SER A 88 13.39 6.34 2.53
C SER A 88 13.55 7.87 2.54
N GLU A 89 12.44 8.60 2.44
CA GLU A 89 12.43 10.06 2.43
C GLU A 89 12.41 10.65 3.85
N CYS A 90 12.02 9.86 4.87
CA CYS A 90 11.91 10.33 6.25
C CYS A 90 13.24 10.82 6.85
N PRO A 91 14.37 10.06 6.77
CA PRO A 91 15.65 10.50 7.32
C PRO A 91 16.18 11.82 6.74
N PRO A 92 16.29 12.01 5.40
CA PRO A 92 16.80 13.26 4.85
C PRO A 92 15.84 14.44 5.03
N THR A 93 14.52 14.20 5.11
CA THR A 93 13.51 15.27 5.24
C THR A 93 13.38 15.76 6.68
N PHE A 94 13.35 14.84 7.66
CA PHE A 94 13.05 15.15 9.06
C PHE A 94 14.23 14.96 10.01
N GLY A 95 15.40 14.51 9.53
CA GLY A 95 16.59 14.30 10.35
C GLY A 95 16.47 13.14 11.34
N VAL A 96 15.57 12.19 11.06
CA VAL A 96 15.28 11.03 11.94
C VAL A 96 16.14 9.82 11.58
N SER A 97 16.18 8.83 12.47
CA SER A 97 16.86 7.55 12.22
C SER A 97 16.17 6.75 11.11
N ASN A 98 16.94 6.01 10.30
CA ASN A 98 16.43 5.00 9.35
C ASN A 98 15.61 3.89 10.02
N GLU A 99 15.69 3.76 11.35
CA GLU A 99 14.87 2.79 12.09
C GLU A 99 13.49 3.34 12.48
N MET A 100 13.26 4.66 12.43
CA MET A 100 12.00 5.25 12.89
C MET A 100 10.83 4.89 11.97
N VAL A 101 11.07 4.88 10.67
CA VAL A 101 10.10 4.50 9.63
C VAL A 101 10.76 3.46 8.72
N LYS A 102 10.12 2.31 8.51
CA LYS A 102 10.68 1.22 7.67
C LYS A 102 9.64 0.69 6.69
N GLY A 103 10.04 0.49 5.43
CA GLY A 103 9.26 -0.24 4.43
C GLY A 103 9.75 -1.68 4.30
N ILE A 104 8.84 -2.64 4.42
CA ILE A 104 9.05 -4.07 4.16
C ILE A 104 8.27 -4.43 2.90
N ILE A 105 8.96 -5.05 1.94
CA ILE A 105 8.36 -5.50 0.69
C ILE A 105 8.42 -7.02 0.59
N ALA A 106 7.28 -7.66 0.33
CA ALA A 106 7.21 -9.10 0.11
C ALA A 106 8.11 -9.52 -1.06
N GLY A 107 8.92 -10.55 -0.85
CA GLY A 107 9.97 -10.96 -1.81
C GLY A 107 11.31 -10.22 -1.64
N GLY A 108 11.43 -9.34 -0.64
CA GLY A 108 12.66 -8.67 -0.26
C GLY A 108 13.18 -7.66 -1.29
N GLU A 109 14.45 -7.28 -1.20
CA GLU A 109 15.09 -6.26 -2.04
C GLU A 109 14.92 -6.48 -3.55
N VAL A 110 14.87 -7.74 -4.00
CA VAL A 110 14.63 -8.07 -5.42
C VAL A 110 13.27 -7.53 -5.88
N ALA A 111 12.26 -7.59 -5.00
CA ALA A 111 10.91 -7.12 -5.27
C ALA A 111 10.82 -5.60 -5.51
N ILE A 112 11.82 -4.82 -5.09
CA ILE A 112 11.88 -3.38 -5.35
C ILE A 112 11.92 -3.13 -6.87
N ARG A 113 12.71 -3.91 -7.61
CA ARG A 113 12.91 -3.71 -9.05
C ARG A 113 12.06 -4.62 -9.92
N TYR A 114 11.80 -5.84 -9.48
CA TYR A 114 11.15 -6.87 -10.30
C TYR A 114 10.00 -7.53 -9.54
N PRO A 115 8.94 -8.01 -10.20
CA PRO A 115 7.94 -8.85 -9.55
C PRO A 115 8.56 -10.16 -9.02
N VAL A 116 8.06 -10.64 -7.89
CA VAL A 116 8.37 -11.97 -7.34
C VAL A 116 7.07 -12.74 -7.24
N GLU A 117 6.89 -13.74 -8.09
CA GLU A 117 5.65 -14.52 -8.18
C GLU A 117 5.34 -15.25 -6.87
N GLY A 118 4.09 -15.15 -6.41
CA GLY A 118 3.62 -15.79 -5.17
C GLY A 118 4.16 -15.17 -3.87
N ALA A 119 4.95 -14.09 -3.92
CA ALA A 119 5.44 -13.43 -2.72
C ALA A 119 4.31 -12.82 -1.88
N GLU A 120 3.25 -12.32 -2.52
CA GLU A 120 2.08 -11.75 -1.85
C GLU A 120 1.20 -12.78 -1.14
N ASP A 121 1.29 -14.06 -1.54
CA ASP A 121 0.52 -15.16 -0.96
C ASP A 121 1.26 -15.87 0.20
N ASN A 122 2.52 -15.51 0.45
CA ASN A 122 3.36 -16.19 1.44
C ASN A 122 3.19 -15.59 2.85
N GLN A 123 2.24 -16.14 3.60
CA GLN A 123 1.95 -15.72 4.97
C GLN A 123 3.12 -15.94 5.95
N THR A 124 3.89 -17.02 5.80
CA THR A 124 5.01 -17.32 6.69
C THR A 124 6.15 -16.33 6.50
N ALA A 125 6.44 -15.95 5.25
CA ALA A 125 7.47 -14.95 4.94
C ALA A 125 7.19 -13.59 5.61
N ALA A 126 5.93 -13.16 5.66
CA ALA A 126 5.56 -11.91 6.34
C ALA A 126 5.88 -11.95 7.85
N ILE A 127 5.72 -13.11 8.49
CA ILE A 127 6.09 -13.30 9.91
C ILE A 127 7.60 -13.24 10.06
N ASP A 128 8.33 -13.93 9.18
CA ASP A 128 9.80 -13.95 9.20
C ASP A 128 10.39 -12.54 9.01
N ASP A 129 9.83 -11.76 8.07
CA ASP A 129 10.24 -10.38 7.81
C ASP A 129 10.02 -9.46 9.03
N LEU A 130 8.86 -9.58 9.71
CA LEU A 130 8.57 -8.84 10.94
C LEU A 130 9.46 -9.28 12.11
N CYS A 131 9.76 -10.57 12.22
CA CYS A 131 10.69 -11.10 13.21
C CYS A 131 12.13 -10.59 12.97
N ALA A 132 12.58 -10.54 11.72
CA ALA A 132 13.92 -10.08 11.35
C ALA A 132 14.18 -8.63 11.80
N ILE A 133 13.15 -7.77 11.76
CA ILE A 133 13.26 -6.40 12.27
C ILE A 133 13.01 -6.27 13.78
N LYS A 134 12.79 -7.38 14.48
CA LYS A 134 12.42 -7.43 15.91
C LYS A 134 11.16 -6.61 16.20
N PHE A 135 10.10 -6.82 15.43
CA PHE A 135 8.82 -6.15 15.64
C PHE A 135 8.29 -6.40 17.07
N GLN A 136 7.74 -5.37 17.72
CA GLN A 136 7.15 -5.46 19.06
C GLN A 136 5.81 -4.72 19.09
N LEU A 137 4.91 -5.09 20.02
CA LEU A 137 3.55 -4.53 20.12
C LEU A 137 3.48 -3.00 20.33
N LYS A 138 4.59 -2.34 20.65
CA LYS A 138 4.68 -0.87 20.75
C LYS A 138 4.83 -0.18 19.38
N MET A 139 4.75 -0.94 18.29
CA MET A 139 4.95 -0.45 16.92
C MET A 139 3.62 -0.41 16.18
N PHE A 140 3.41 0.66 15.43
CA PHE A 140 2.27 0.76 14.52
C PHE A 140 2.67 0.17 13.16
N TRP A 141 1.80 -0.65 12.59
CA TRP A 141 1.98 -1.22 11.26
C TRP A 141 0.79 -0.84 10.36
N SER A 142 1.08 -0.46 9.12
CA SER A 142 0.08 -0.19 8.10
C SER A 142 0.31 -1.14 6.93
N ALA A 143 -0.65 -2.05 6.71
CA ALA A 143 -0.73 -2.81 5.48
C ALA A 143 -1.30 -1.91 4.37
N LEU A 144 -0.64 -1.88 3.21
CA LEU A 144 -1.12 -1.18 2.01
C LEU A 144 -1.66 -2.22 1.00
N PRO A 145 -2.90 -2.72 1.12
CA PRO A 145 -3.40 -3.67 0.15
C PRO A 145 -3.93 -2.95 -1.10
N PRO A 146 -3.60 -3.41 -2.33
CA PRO A 146 -4.35 -3.02 -3.52
C PRO A 146 -5.69 -3.77 -3.61
N VAL A 147 -5.90 -4.85 -2.85
CA VAL A 147 -7.12 -5.66 -2.88
C VAL A 147 -7.57 -6.05 -1.46
N GLY A 148 -8.74 -5.56 -1.04
CA GLY A 148 -9.67 -6.29 -0.15
C GLY A 148 -9.24 -6.71 1.27
N VAL A 149 -8.22 -6.14 1.90
CA VAL A 149 -7.92 -6.44 3.33
C VAL A 149 -8.40 -5.30 4.23
N ARG A 150 -9.36 -5.64 5.09
CA ARG A 150 -9.88 -4.80 6.17
C ARG A 150 -8.72 -4.52 7.15
N LEU A 151 -8.25 -3.27 7.21
CA LEU A 151 -7.45 -2.81 8.36
C LEU A 151 -8.34 -2.94 9.59
N MET A 152 -8.21 -4.05 10.33
CA MET A 152 -8.67 -4.10 11.70
C MET A 152 -7.68 -3.28 12.52
N PHE A 153 -8.14 -2.14 13.00
CA PHE A 153 -7.53 -1.41 14.11
C PHE A 153 -7.57 -2.28 15.37
#